data_AF-A0A2J8K9Q0-F1
#
_entry.id   AF-A0A2J8K9Q0-F1
#
_cell.length_a   1.000
_cell.length_b   1.000
_cell.length_c   1.000
_cell.angle_alpha   90.00
_cell.angle_beta   90.00
_cell.angle_gamma   90.00
#
_symmetry.space_group_name_H-M   'P 1'
#
loop_
_entity.id
_entity.type
_entity.pdbx_description
1 polymer ?
#
loop_
_entity_poly.entity_id
_entity_poly.type
_entity_poly.pdbx_seq_one_letter_code
_entity_poly.pdbx_strand_id
1 'polypeptide(L)'
;VVARRSDLKLIVTSATMDAEKFAAFFGNVPIFHIPGRTFPVDILFSKTPQEDYVEAAVKQSLQVHLSGAPGDILIFMPGQEDIEVTSDQIVEHLEELENAPALAVLPGQREVAGPIASKTGPGHLVYA
;
A
#
# COMPACT_ATOMS: atom_id res chain seq x y z
N VAL A 1 24.82 -21.79 -13.95
CA VAL A 1 25.39 -21.91 -12.59
C VAL A 1 24.78 -23.07 -11.83
N VAL A 2 23.45 -23.10 -11.62
CA VAL A 2 22.75 -24.20 -10.92
C VAL A 2 23.03 -25.59 -11.54
N ALA A 3 23.03 -25.70 -12.87
CA ALA A 3 23.37 -26.96 -13.56
C ALA A 3 24.80 -27.49 -13.32
N ARG A 4 25.72 -26.66 -12.79
CA ARG A 4 27.12 -27.04 -12.50
C ARG A 4 27.38 -27.28 -11.01
N ARG A 5 26.46 -26.89 -10.13
CA ARG A 5 26.62 -26.94 -8.67
C ARG A 5 25.43 -27.66 -8.04
N SER A 6 25.60 -28.96 -7.81
CA SER A 6 24.59 -29.83 -7.20
C SER A 6 24.31 -29.51 -5.72
N ASP A 7 25.15 -28.71 -5.08
CA ASP A 7 25.00 -28.26 -3.70
C ASP A 7 24.09 -27.03 -3.56
N LEU A 8 23.79 -26.33 -4.66
CA LEU A 8 22.98 -25.12 -4.65
C LEU A 8 21.50 -25.44 -4.86
N LYS A 9 20.65 -24.94 -3.95
CA LYS A 9 19.18 -24.98 -4.08
C LYS A 9 18.66 -23.60 -4.46
N LEU A 10 17.74 -23.54 -5.42
CA LEU A 10 17.09 -22.31 -5.88
C LEU A 10 15.60 -22.36 -5.51
N ILE A 11 15.12 -21.30 -4.87
CA ILE A 11 13.70 -21.07 -4.61
C ILE A 11 13.33 -19.77 -5.32
N VAL A 12 12.31 -19.83 -6.16
CA VAL A 12 11.74 -18.66 -6.84
C VAL A 12 10.41 -18.34 -6.19
N THR A 13 10.28 -17.15 -5.62
CA THR A 13 9.03 -16.66 -5.02
C THR A 13 8.40 -15.62 -5.93
N SER A 14 7.10 -15.77 -6.23
CA SER A 14 6.32 -14.79 -7.01
C SER A 14 5.04 -14.44 -6.26
N ALA A 15 4.67 -13.17 -6.29
CA ALA A 15 3.36 -12.69 -5.81
C ALA A 15 2.30 -12.68 -6.92
N THR A 16 2.70 -12.87 -8.18
CA THR A 16 1.79 -12.91 -9.34
C THR A 16 1.47 -14.35 -9.75
N MET A 17 0.33 -14.53 -10.42
CA MET A 17 -0.21 -15.84 -10.81
C MET A 17 0.64 -16.62 -11.82
N ASP A 18 1.64 -16.01 -12.47
CA ASP A 18 2.32 -16.64 -13.60
C ASP A 18 3.48 -17.56 -13.20
N ALA A 19 3.26 -18.35 -12.14
CA ALA A 19 4.20 -19.36 -11.68
C ALA A 19 4.44 -20.45 -12.74
N GLU A 20 3.47 -20.65 -13.64
CA GLU A 20 3.54 -21.62 -14.74
C GLU A 20 4.64 -21.27 -15.75
N LYS A 21 4.78 -20.00 -16.14
CA LYS A 21 5.89 -19.58 -17.04
C LYS A 21 7.25 -19.85 -16.43
N PHE A 22 7.40 -19.59 -15.13
CA PHE A 22 8.64 -19.88 -14.42
C PHE A 22 8.89 -21.39 -14.33
N ALA A 23 7.86 -22.16 -14.00
CA ALA A 23 7.97 -23.61 -13.94
C ALA A 23 8.41 -24.19 -15.29
N ALA A 24 7.78 -23.77 -16.39
CA ALA A 24 8.13 -24.18 -17.75
C ALA A 24 9.57 -23.77 -18.12
N PHE A 25 9.96 -22.52 -17.83
CA PHE A 25 11.31 -22.03 -18.10
C PHE A 25 12.40 -22.84 -17.39
N PHE A 26 12.16 -23.26 -16.15
CA PHE A 26 13.10 -24.05 -15.36
C PHE A 26 12.98 -25.57 -15.58
N GLY A 27 12.22 -26.02 -16.59
CA GLY A 27 12.11 -27.44 -16.94
C GLY A 27 10.98 -28.17 -16.23
N ASN A 28 9.81 -27.53 -16.14
CA ASN A 28 8.60 -28.03 -15.48
C ASN A 28 8.82 -28.38 -14.01
N VAL A 29 9.47 -27.47 -13.27
CA VAL A 29 9.71 -27.68 -11.83
C VAL A 29 8.41 -27.63 -11.01
N PRO A 30 8.35 -28.27 -9.83
CA PRO A 30 7.17 -28.24 -8.97
C PRO A 30 6.80 -26.82 -8.55
N ILE A 31 5.50 -26.51 -8.58
CA ILE A 31 4.94 -25.26 -8.08
C ILE A 31 4.30 -25.52 -6.71
N PHE A 32 4.61 -24.68 -5.74
CA PHE A 32 3.98 -24.71 -4.43
C PHE A 32 3.13 -23.46 -4.23
N HIS A 33 1.81 -23.64 -4.15
CA HIS A 33 0.87 -22.55 -3.93
C HIS A 33 0.59 -22.40 -2.43
N ILE A 34 0.93 -21.22 -1.90
CA ILE A 34 0.50 -20.82 -0.56
C ILE A 34 -0.86 -20.11 -0.73
N PRO A 35 -1.96 -20.66 -0.20
CA PRO A 35 -3.25 -19.99 -0.31
C PRO A 35 -3.17 -18.64 0.41
N GLY A 36 -3.43 -17.57 -0.34
CA GLY A 36 -3.56 -16.24 0.23
C GLY A 36 -4.76 -16.19 1.19
N ARG A 37 -4.68 -15.30 2.18
CA ARG A 37 -5.85 -14.87 2.95
C ARG A 37 -6.20 -13.48 2.49
N THR A 38 -7.33 -13.34 1.81
CA THR A 38 -7.91 -12.04 1.51
C THR A 38 -9.11 -11.83 2.43
N PHE A 39 -9.35 -10.57 2.77
CA PHE A 39 -10.59 -10.13 3.39
C PHE A 39 -11.44 -9.46 2.30
N PRO A 40 -12.78 -9.46 2.42
CA PRO A 40 -13.61 -8.70 1.49
C PRO A 40 -13.20 -7.22 1.52
N VAL A 41 -13.10 -6.60 0.34
CA VAL A 41 -12.77 -5.19 0.16
C VAL A 41 -13.87 -4.56 -0.66
N ASP A 42 -14.45 -3.48 -0.13
CA ASP A 42 -15.41 -2.66 -0.87
C ASP A 42 -14.66 -1.71 -1.81
N ILE A 43 -15.09 -1.66 -3.06
CA ILE A 43 -14.47 -0.82 -4.10
C ILE A 43 -15.41 0.34 -4.42
N LEU A 44 -14.91 1.56 -4.25
CA LEU A 44 -15.64 2.79 -4.49
C LEU A 44 -14.95 3.55 -5.63
N PHE A 45 -15.75 4.07 -6.56
CA PHE A 45 -15.28 4.87 -7.69
C PHE A 45 -15.82 6.29 -7.60
N SER A 46 -15.05 7.26 -8.09
CA SER A 46 -15.55 8.61 -8.29
C SER A 46 -16.68 8.60 -9.32
N LYS A 47 -17.68 9.49 -9.15
CA LYS A 47 -18.80 9.61 -10.10
C LYS A 47 -18.36 10.17 -11.45
N THR A 48 -17.28 10.95 -11.45
CA THR A 48 -16.68 11.59 -12.62
C THR A 48 -15.16 11.45 -12.57
N PRO A 49 -14.47 11.50 -13.73
CA PRO A 49 -13.01 11.63 -13.76
C PRO A 49 -12.55 12.80 -12.89
N GLN A 50 -11.43 12.62 -12.20
CA GLN A 50 -10.77 13.68 -11.44
C GLN A 50 -9.58 14.19 -12.27
N GLU A 51 -9.56 15.48 -12.56
CA GLU A 51 -8.46 16.10 -13.32
C GLU A 51 -7.22 16.28 -12.46
N ASP A 52 -7.42 16.67 -11.20
CA ASP A 52 -6.38 16.75 -10.18
C ASP A 52 -6.50 15.55 -9.23
N TYR A 53 -5.61 14.57 -9.41
CA TYR A 53 -5.58 13.37 -8.59
C TYR A 53 -4.98 13.62 -7.20
N VAL A 54 -4.13 14.63 -7.04
CA VAL A 54 -3.55 15.01 -5.74
C VAL A 54 -4.66 15.58 -4.88
N GLU A 55 -5.38 16.59 -5.37
CA GLU A 55 -6.49 17.21 -4.66
C GLU A 55 -7.58 16.18 -4.32
N ALA A 56 -7.91 15.28 -5.26
CA ALA A 56 -8.88 14.22 -5.03
C ALA A 56 -8.44 13.24 -3.93
N ALA A 57 -7.16 12.87 -3.89
CA ALA A 57 -6.62 11.98 -2.86
C ALA A 57 -6.61 12.64 -1.48
N VAL A 58 -6.24 13.93 -1.40
CA VAL A 58 -6.31 14.73 -0.15
C VAL A 58 -7.73 14.78 0.39
N LYS A 59 -8.72 15.11 -0.46
CA LYS A 59 -10.13 15.16 -0.03
C LYS A 59 -10.64 13.80 0.46
N GLN A 60 -10.33 12.74 -0.28
CA GLN A 60 -10.79 11.40 0.07
C GLN A 60 -10.15 10.88 1.35
N SER A 61 -8.85 11.14 1.58
CA SER A 61 -8.14 10.70 2.79
C SER A 61 -8.67 11.41 4.03
N LEU A 62 -8.89 12.73 3.95
CA LEU A 62 -9.52 13.52 5.01
C LEU A 62 -10.93 13.02 5.29
N GLN A 63 -11.73 12.74 4.26
CA GLN A 63 -13.09 12.20 4.44
C GLN A 63 -13.07 10.85 5.17
N VAL A 64 -12.16 9.94 4.80
CA VAL A 64 -12.02 8.63 5.47
C VAL A 64 -11.59 8.81 6.92
N HIS A 65 -10.57 9.62 7.17
CA HIS A 65 -10.05 9.89 8.52
C HIS A 65 -11.12 10.52 9.44
N LEU A 66 -11.79 11.57 8.97
CA LEU A 66 -12.80 12.29 9.74
C LEU A 66 -14.11 11.51 9.92
N SER A 67 -14.34 10.45 9.15
CA SER A 67 -15.48 9.54 9.36
C SER A 67 -15.36 8.72 10.65
N GLY A 68 -14.17 8.67 11.26
CA GLY A 68 -13.90 7.89 12.46
C GLY A 68 -13.75 6.39 12.23
N ALA A 69 -13.56 5.97 10.97
CA ALA A 69 -13.27 4.59 10.63
C ALA A 69 -11.90 4.18 11.23
N PRO A 70 -11.83 3.09 12.03
CA PRO A 70 -10.56 2.64 12.57
C PRO A 70 -9.70 2.00 11.48
N GLY A 71 -8.41 2.28 11.50
CA GLY A 71 -7.43 1.70 10.58
C GLY A 71 -6.42 2.73 10.09
N ASP A 72 -5.46 2.23 9.31
CA ASP A 72 -4.48 3.06 8.63
C ASP A 72 -4.92 3.30 7.17
N ILE A 73 -4.46 4.39 6.57
CA ILE A 73 -4.77 4.78 5.19
C ILE A 73 -3.49 4.64 4.36
N LEU A 74 -3.58 3.94 3.23
CA LEU A 74 -2.50 3.83 2.24
C LEU A 74 -2.90 4.59 0.97
N ILE A 75 -2.12 5.59 0.60
CA ILE A 75 -2.31 6.37 -0.63
C ILE A 75 -1.20 6.01 -1.62
N PHE A 76 -1.59 5.67 -2.85
CA PHE A 76 -0.64 5.44 -3.94
C PHE A 76 -0.47 6.70 -4.78
N MET A 77 0.76 7.13 -5.00
CA MET A 77 1.11 8.30 -5.80
C MET A 77 2.18 7.95 -6.85
N PRO A 78 2.17 8.58 -8.04
CA PRO A 78 3.05 8.17 -9.13
C PRO A 78 4.52 8.55 -8.90
N GLY A 79 4.81 9.57 -8.09
CA GLY A 79 6.17 10.05 -7.82
C GLY A 79 6.36 10.61 -6.42
N GLN A 80 7.63 10.79 -6.05
CA GLN A 80 8.05 11.35 -4.76
C GLN A 80 7.53 12.79 -4.55
N GLU A 81 7.54 13.60 -5.61
CA GLU A 81 7.01 14.97 -5.57
C GLU A 81 5.51 14.96 -5.25
N ASP A 82 4.74 14.09 -5.89
CA ASP A 82 3.30 13.96 -5.62
C ASP A 82 3.01 13.46 -4.19
N ILE A 83 3.85 12.55 -3.67
CA ILE A 83 3.79 12.09 -2.27
C ILE A 83 3.96 13.26 -1.31
N GLU A 84 5.00 14.07 -1.52
CA GLU A 84 5.32 15.22 -0.66
C GLU A 84 4.20 16.26 -0.70
N VAL A 85 3.74 16.65 -1.89
CA VAL A 85 2.65 17.62 -2.05
C VAL A 85 1.35 17.12 -1.39
N THR A 86 0.99 15.84 -1.60
CA THR A 86 -0.21 15.28 -0.98
C THR A 86 -0.10 15.23 0.55
N SER A 87 1.08 14.87 1.07
CA SER A 87 1.39 14.84 2.50
C SER A 87 1.23 16.21 3.13
N ASP A 88 1.87 17.21 2.54
CA ASP A 88 1.86 18.58 3.06
C ASP A 88 0.44 19.15 3.06
N GLN A 89 -0.32 18.97 1.98
CA GLN A 89 -1.70 19.43 1.92
C GLN A 89 -2.59 18.76 2.97
N ILE A 90 -2.41 17.47 3.25
CA ILE A 90 -3.21 16.78 4.29
C ILE A 90 -2.88 17.32 5.68
N VAL A 91 -1.60 17.55 5.98
CA VAL A 91 -1.19 18.14 7.26
C VAL A 91 -1.78 19.54 7.41
N GLU A 92 -1.64 20.39 6.40
CA GLU A 92 -2.18 21.76 6.40
C GLU A 92 -3.69 21.77 6.67
N HIS A 93 -4.46 20.94 5.95
CA HIS A 93 -5.92 20.87 6.14
C HIS A 93 -6.31 20.34 7.53
N LEU A 94 -5.52 19.44 8.13
CA LEU A 94 -5.78 18.94 9.48
C LEU A 94 -5.47 19.99 10.55
N GLU A 95 -4.46 20.83 10.34
CA GLU A 95 -4.11 21.93 11.24
C GLU A 95 -5.18 23.04 11.25
N GLU A 96 -5.91 23.23 10.15
CA GLU A 96 -7.02 24.18 10.05
C GLU A 96 -8.29 23.72 10.79
N LEU A 97 -8.42 22.43 11.10
CA LEU A 97 -9.62 21.86 11.71
C LEU A 97 -9.54 21.88 13.25
N GLU A 98 -10.50 22.54 13.89
CA GLU A 98 -10.65 22.46 15.34
C GLU A 98 -11.04 21.04 15.78
N ASN A 99 -10.21 20.41 16.61
CA ASN A 99 -10.40 19.06 17.18
C ASN A 99 -10.33 17.90 16.17
N ALA A 100 -9.53 18.01 15.11
CA ALA A 100 -9.25 16.86 14.24
C ALA A 100 -8.62 15.69 15.04
N PRO A 101 -9.05 14.43 14.80
CA PRO A 101 -8.36 13.27 15.34
C PRO A 101 -6.90 13.24 14.89
N ALA A 102 -5.99 12.84 15.76
CA ALA A 102 -4.57 12.77 15.42
C ALA A 102 -4.33 11.75 14.28
N LEU A 103 -3.57 12.18 13.27
CA LEU A 103 -3.12 11.37 12.14
C LEU A 103 -1.60 11.48 12.03
N ALA A 104 -0.90 10.34 12.05
CA ALA A 104 0.53 10.31 11.81
C ALA A 104 0.79 10.19 10.31
N VAL A 105 1.25 11.28 9.68
CA VAL A 105 1.57 11.32 8.24
C VAL A 105 3.03 10.91 8.03
N LEU A 106 3.26 9.86 7.25
CA LEU A 106 4.58 9.26 7.03
C LEU A 106 4.95 9.31 5.54
N PRO A 107 5.61 10.39 5.07
CA PRO A 107 6.02 10.50 3.67
C PRO A 107 7.18 9.54 3.33
N GLY A 108 7.09 8.92 2.15
CA GLY A 108 8.13 8.09 1.54
C GLY A 108 8.10 6.60 1.92
N GLN A 109 8.89 5.80 1.19
CA GLN A 109 9.15 4.38 1.48
C GLN A 109 10.01 4.22 2.74
N ARG A 110 9.54 4.72 3.89
CA ARG A 110 10.08 4.24 5.16
C ARG A 110 9.57 2.82 5.28
N GLU A 111 10.46 1.86 5.12
CA GLU A 111 10.21 0.44 5.29
C GLU A 111 9.41 0.27 6.58
N VAL A 112 8.09 0.08 6.44
CA VAL A 112 7.22 -0.16 7.58
C VAL A 112 7.51 -1.60 7.98
N ALA A 113 8.57 -1.75 8.77
CA ALA A 113 9.08 -3.03 9.20
C ALA A 113 8.07 -3.62 10.20
N GLY A 114 7.11 -4.39 9.66
CA GLY A 114 6.18 -5.20 10.44
C GLY A 114 4.71 -4.77 10.33
N PRO A 115 3.80 -5.58 10.90
CA PRO A 115 2.38 -5.24 10.92
C PRO A 115 2.19 -3.93 11.69
N ILE A 116 1.61 -2.92 11.03
CA ILE A 116 1.18 -1.69 11.68
C ILE A 116 0.09 -2.09 12.67
N ALA A 117 0.47 -2.24 13.93
CA ALA A 117 -0.45 -2.64 14.98
C ALA A 117 -1.14 -1.39 15.52
N SER A 118 -2.15 -0.87 14.82
CA SER A 118 -3.06 0.09 15.44
C SER A 118 -4.02 -0.67 16.36
N LYS A 119 -3.62 -0.86 17.62
CA LYS A 119 -4.53 -1.31 18.68
C LYS A 119 -4.87 -0.25 19.71
N THR A 120 -4.14 0.87 19.79
CA THR A 120 -4.40 1.96 20.77
C THR A 120 -3.77 3.33 20.39
N GLY A 121 -3.31 3.54 19.15
CA GLY A 121 -2.61 4.78 18.72
C GLY A 121 -3.39 5.61 17.69
N PRO A 122 -2.91 6.81 17.32
CA PRO A 122 -3.45 7.57 16.18
C PRO A 122 -3.39 6.71 14.91
N GLY A 123 -4.33 6.92 13.98
CA GLY A 123 -4.26 6.30 12.66
C GLY A 123 -3.00 6.74 11.92
N HIS A 124 -2.46 5.89 11.07
CA HIS A 124 -1.31 6.23 10.23
C HIS A 124 -1.75 6.47 8.80
N LEU A 125 -1.16 7.49 8.17
CA LEU A 125 -1.25 7.73 6.74
C LEU A 125 0.10 7.38 6.10
N VAL A 126 0.10 6.36 5.25
CA VAL A 126 1.29 5.84 4.58
C VAL A 126 1.18 6.09 3.08
N TYR A 127 2.29 6.45 2.45
CA TYR A 127 2.38 6.66 1.01
C TYR A 127 3.19 5.54 0.34
N ALA A 128 2.77 5.14 -0.85
CA ALA A 128 3.46 4.17 -1.69
C ALA A 128 3.57 4.65 -3.13
#